data_AF-A0AAI8C5W7-F1
#
_entry.id   AF-A0AAI8C5W7-F1
#
_cell.length_a   1.000
_cell.length_b   1.000
_cell.length_c   1.000
_cell.angle_alpha   90.00
_cell.angle_beta   90.00
_cell.angle_gamma   90.00
#
_symmetry.space_group_name_H-M   'P 1'
#
loop_
_entity.id
_entity.type
_entity.pdbx_description
1 polymer ?
#
loop_
_entity_poly.entity_id
_entity_poly.type
_entity_poly.pdbx_seq_one_letter_code
_entity_poly.pdbx_strand_id
1 'polypeptide(L)'
;MKGLLNIVLTVVLATTTMTVYGQKKKRNVKQYNSVEVYRANDVIQDLLKSGRDTVFTRHYLSSFLVDSTRLWKEEVKYTGEKLDDNKYKLSAQSRLKEKNSGELKLNTESEKVYHKNKSDAVHILNRRYLLDGLVEEVVHQNKQYVVKCIDKEGNVLNETGCLRYSQTPFPVEKTEKFQNNLQKTITNLVSKSKGRLPRYIILAIEADYESQRWNLALDFPKEYKLGSDMHTSLVAAIAHVLNNEKLEEYHFDKDINGNYYNRTMFIPLSFR
;
A
#
# COMPACT_ATOMS: atom_id res chain seq x y z
N MET A 1 -13.34 47.27 -20.36
CA MET A 1 -13.56 46.42 -19.16
C MET A 1 -13.70 44.91 -19.43
N LYS A 2 -13.59 44.41 -20.68
CA LYS A 2 -13.60 42.94 -20.95
C LYS A 2 -12.20 42.30 -20.98
N GLY A 3 -11.15 43.06 -21.31
CA GLY A 3 -9.77 42.54 -21.38
C GLY A 3 -9.12 42.29 -20.01
N LEU A 4 -9.37 43.17 -19.03
CA LEU A 4 -8.85 43.02 -17.66
C LEU A 4 -9.47 41.82 -16.91
N LEU A 5 -10.74 41.50 -17.18
CA LEU A 5 -11.42 40.35 -16.55
C LEU A 5 -10.81 39.01 -17.01
N ASN A 6 -10.43 38.89 -18.29
CA ASN A 6 -9.81 37.69 -18.84
C ASN A 6 -8.38 37.49 -18.35
N ILE A 7 -7.61 38.57 -18.13
CA ILE A 7 -6.26 38.47 -17.57
C ILE A 7 -6.29 38.03 -16.10
N VAL A 8 -7.25 38.54 -15.31
CA VAL A 8 -7.41 38.13 -13.90
C VAL A 8 -7.90 36.68 -13.80
N LEU A 9 -8.81 36.23 -14.67
CA LEU A 9 -9.25 34.82 -14.67
C LEU A 9 -8.11 33.86 -15.02
N THR A 10 -7.24 34.23 -15.96
CA THR A 10 -6.14 33.36 -16.41
C THR A 10 -5.04 33.25 -15.36
N VAL A 11 -4.77 34.32 -14.60
CA VAL A 11 -3.80 34.31 -13.49
C VAL A 11 -4.33 33.56 -12.26
N VAL A 12 -5.64 33.62 -11.98
CA VAL A 12 -6.27 32.82 -10.90
C VAL A 12 -6.32 31.33 -11.25
N LEU A 13 -6.54 30.96 -12.53
CA LEU A 13 -6.48 29.57 -13.00
C LEU A 13 -5.05 29.00 -13.03
N ALA A 14 -4.04 29.82 -13.34
CA ALA A 14 -2.64 29.40 -13.29
C ALA A 14 -2.10 29.26 -11.86
N THR A 15 -2.57 30.07 -10.90
CA THR A 15 -2.13 29.99 -9.50
C THR A 15 -2.85 28.92 -8.67
N THR A 16 -4.06 28.52 -9.07
CA THR A 16 -4.80 27.40 -8.45
C THR A 16 -4.39 26.03 -8.98
N THR A 17 -3.82 25.94 -10.18
CA THR A 17 -3.29 24.67 -10.72
C THR A 17 -1.86 24.39 -10.26
N MET A 18 -1.07 25.42 -9.89
CA MET A 18 0.29 25.24 -9.38
C MET A 18 0.38 24.99 -7.85
N THR A 19 -0.72 25.04 -7.11
CA THR A 19 -0.74 24.74 -5.66
C THR A 19 -1.12 23.29 -5.32
N VAL A 20 -1.50 22.47 -6.31
CA VAL A 20 -1.78 21.03 -6.11
C VAL A 20 -0.53 20.16 -6.31
N TYR A 21 0.49 20.67 -6.99
CA TYR A 21 1.80 20.02 -7.18
C TYR A 21 2.89 20.74 -6.38
N GLY A 22 2.98 20.47 -5.08
CA GLY A 22 4.05 21.07 -4.28
C GLY A 22 4.04 20.73 -2.79
N GLN A 23 2.90 20.32 -2.24
CA GLN A 23 2.86 19.82 -0.88
C GLN A 23 2.82 18.29 -0.88
N LYS A 24 3.97 17.69 -1.20
CA LYS A 24 4.39 16.51 -0.42
C LYS A 24 4.46 17.03 1.02
N LYS A 25 3.34 16.97 1.76
CA LYS A 25 3.35 17.00 3.24
C LYS A 25 4.60 16.22 3.64
N LYS A 26 5.43 16.73 4.56
CA LYS A 26 6.48 15.94 5.21
C LYS A 26 5.78 14.74 5.86
N ARG A 27 5.51 13.70 5.05
CA ARG A 27 4.84 12.46 5.39
C ARG A 27 5.81 11.74 6.32
N ASN A 28 5.31 11.10 7.38
CA ASN A 28 6.18 10.47 8.36
C ASN A 28 7.10 9.46 7.67
N VAL A 29 8.41 9.69 7.78
CA VAL A 29 9.50 8.88 7.18
C VAL A 29 9.33 7.37 7.43
N LYS A 30 8.67 6.99 8.52
CA LYS A 30 8.45 5.59 8.93
C LYS A 30 7.21 4.91 8.34
N GLN A 31 6.19 5.65 7.85
CA GLN A 31 5.07 5.05 7.10
C GLN A 31 5.56 4.36 5.82
N TYR A 32 6.69 4.84 5.28
CA TYR A 32 7.38 4.22 4.17
C TYR A 32 8.08 2.93 4.59
N ASN A 33 8.57 2.73 5.81
CA ASN A 33 9.42 1.55 6.10
C ASN A 33 8.75 0.20 5.77
N SER A 34 7.51 -0.07 6.17
CA SER A 34 6.87 -1.36 5.86
C SER A 34 6.56 -1.52 4.37
N VAL A 35 6.03 -0.49 3.72
CA VAL A 35 5.73 -0.49 2.27
C VAL A 35 7.02 -0.56 1.43
N GLU A 36 8.08 0.12 1.86
CA GLU A 36 9.39 0.10 1.23
C GLU A 36 10.07 -1.26 1.40
N VAL A 37 9.95 -1.89 2.59
CA VAL A 37 10.40 -3.27 2.84
C VAL A 37 9.62 -4.26 1.98
N TYR A 38 8.30 -4.13 1.90
CA TYR A 38 7.47 -4.93 1.00
C TYR A 38 7.88 -4.76 -0.47
N ARG A 39 8.31 -3.57 -0.86
CA ARG A 39 8.81 -3.26 -2.19
C ARG A 39 10.28 -3.64 -2.40
N ALA A 40 10.96 -4.15 -1.37
CA ALA A 40 12.39 -4.43 -1.31
C ALA A 40 13.29 -3.20 -1.60
N ASN A 41 12.75 -1.99 -1.40
CA ASN A 41 13.50 -0.74 -1.54
C ASN A 41 14.53 -0.57 -0.40
N ASP A 42 14.39 -1.31 0.70
CA ASP A 42 15.35 -1.34 1.80
C ASP A 42 16.69 -2.02 1.43
N VAL A 43 16.67 -2.94 0.46
CA VAL A 43 17.86 -3.70 0.04
C VAL A 43 18.37 -3.33 -1.35
N ILE A 44 17.56 -2.66 -2.18
CA ILE A 44 17.88 -2.48 -3.61
C ILE A 44 19.20 -1.74 -3.85
N GLN A 45 19.55 -0.76 -3.02
CA GLN A 45 20.80 0.00 -3.21
C GLN A 45 22.03 -0.87 -2.96
N ASP A 46 21.95 -1.80 -2.00
CA ASP A 46 23.04 -2.73 -1.72
C ASP A 46 23.13 -3.82 -2.79
N LEU A 47 21.98 -4.31 -3.27
CA LEU A 47 21.92 -5.24 -4.39
C LEU A 47 22.52 -4.63 -5.67
N LEU A 48 22.13 -3.40 -6.00
CA LEU A 48 22.63 -2.62 -7.13
C LEU A 48 24.15 -2.37 -7.05
N LYS A 49 24.68 -2.09 -5.86
CA LYS A 49 26.13 -1.95 -5.64
C LYS A 49 26.87 -3.28 -5.79
N SER A 50 26.29 -4.37 -5.27
CA SER A 50 26.89 -5.70 -5.34
C SER A 50 26.95 -6.21 -6.78
N GLY A 51 25.94 -5.86 -7.61
CA GLY A 51 25.82 -6.31 -8.99
C GLY A 51 25.73 -7.83 -9.15
N ARG A 52 25.34 -8.55 -8.09
CA ARG A 52 25.19 -10.01 -8.11
C ARG A 52 23.74 -10.40 -8.26
N ASP A 53 23.52 -11.53 -8.90
CA ASP A 53 22.23 -12.17 -8.92
C ASP A 53 21.87 -12.63 -7.50
N THR A 54 20.60 -12.44 -7.14
CA THR A 54 20.12 -12.73 -5.78
C THR A 54 18.73 -13.31 -5.81
N VAL A 55 18.44 -14.17 -4.86
CA VAL A 55 17.08 -14.66 -4.60
C VAL A 55 16.87 -14.68 -3.11
N PHE A 56 15.77 -14.08 -2.66
CA PHE A 56 15.35 -14.16 -1.27
C PHE A 56 13.83 -14.12 -1.15
N THR A 57 13.32 -14.67 -0.06
CA THR A 57 11.88 -14.75 0.21
C THR A 57 11.57 -14.01 1.50
N ARG A 58 10.45 -13.29 1.53
CA ARG A 58 9.91 -12.64 2.73
C ARG A 58 8.45 -13.03 2.92
N HIS A 59 8.04 -13.14 4.18
CA HIS A 59 6.67 -13.45 4.58
C HIS A 59 6.00 -12.23 5.17
N TYR A 60 4.73 -12.04 4.86
CA TYR A 60 3.98 -10.86 5.27
C TYR A 60 2.62 -11.20 5.88
N LEU A 61 2.23 -10.37 6.84
CA LEU A 61 0.87 -10.27 7.35
C LEU A 61 0.38 -8.84 7.10
N SER A 62 -0.58 -8.67 6.18
CA SER A 62 -1.10 -7.36 5.77
C SER A 62 0.02 -6.37 5.39
N SER A 63 0.98 -6.86 4.59
CA SER A 63 2.20 -6.16 4.16
C SER A 63 3.22 -5.77 5.24
N PHE A 64 3.04 -6.19 6.50
CA PHE A 64 4.10 -6.14 7.51
C PHE A 64 4.97 -7.38 7.43
N LEU A 65 6.29 -7.19 7.39
CA LEU A 65 7.27 -8.28 7.37
C LEU A 65 7.18 -9.07 8.68
N VAL A 66 7.07 -10.39 8.57
CA VAL A 66 7.07 -11.32 9.71
C VAL A 66 8.01 -12.48 9.45
N ASP A 67 8.44 -13.16 10.51
CA ASP A 67 9.24 -14.38 10.38
C ASP A 67 8.42 -15.52 9.79
N SER A 68 9.10 -16.44 9.09
CA SER A 68 8.47 -17.61 8.44
C SER A 68 7.77 -18.57 9.40
N THR A 69 8.14 -18.55 10.69
CA THR A 69 7.57 -19.39 11.76
C THR A 69 6.32 -18.77 12.40
N ARG A 70 6.00 -17.51 12.09
CA ARG A 70 4.81 -16.82 12.58
C ARG A 70 3.64 -17.00 11.61
N LEU A 71 2.46 -16.54 12.02
CA LEU A 71 1.31 -16.45 11.13
C LEU A 71 1.58 -15.41 10.02
N TRP A 72 1.60 -15.87 8.77
CA TRP A 72 1.68 -15.04 7.57
C TRP A 72 0.58 -15.41 6.57
N LYS A 73 0.23 -14.47 5.70
CA LYS A 73 -0.79 -14.63 4.65
C LYS A 73 -0.23 -14.49 3.24
N GLU A 74 0.95 -13.90 3.11
CA GLU A 74 1.57 -13.62 1.82
C GLU A 74 3.04 -14.03 1.85
N GLU A 75 3.48 -14.72 0.81
CA GLU A 75 4.89 -15.01 0.54
C GLU A 75 5.31 -14.21 -0.69
N VAL A 76 6.42 -13.48 -0.59
CA VAL A 76 6.98 -12.75 -1.73
C VAL A 76 8.40 -13.24 -1.98
N LYS A 77 8.61 -13.81 -3.17
CA LYS A 77 9.94 -14.17 -3.67
C LYS A 77 10.48 -13.00 -4.50
N TYR A 78 11.66 -12.53 -4.15
CA TYR A 78 12.39 -11.50 -4.88
C TYR A 78 13.55 -12.14 -5.63
N THR A 79 13.73 -11.73 -6.88
CA THR A 79 14.86 -12.11 -7.72
C THR A 79 15.52 -10.85 -8.23
N GLY A 80 16.80 -10.66 -7.94
CA GLY A 80 17.59 -9.59 -8.52
C GLY A 80 18.56 -10.14 -9.55
N GLU A 81 18.70 -9.42 -10.66
CA GLU A 81 19.49 -9.82 -11.81
C GLU A 81 20.28 -8.62 -12.32
N LYS A 82 21.59 -8.80 -12.54
CA LYS A 82 22.39 -7.78 -13.22
C LYS A 82 22.10 -7.83 -14.72
N LEU A 83 21.52 -6.75 -15.26
CA LEU A 83 21.26 -6.66 -16.70
C LEU A 83 22.51 -6.21 -17.48
N ASP A 84 23.18 -5.18 -16.97
CA ASP A 84 24.44 -4.66 -17.50
C ASP A 84 25.23 -3.93 -16.40
N ASP A 85 26.37 -3.31 -16.72
CA ASP A 85 27.21 -2.61 -15.74
C ASP A 85 26.53 -1.42 -15.05
N ASN A 86 25.45 -0.89 -15.65
CA ASN A 86 24.73 0.28 -15.20
C ASN A 86 23.27 0.00 -14.82
N LYS A 87 22.75 -1.21 -15.07
CA LYS A 87 21.36 -1.59 -14.85
C LYS A 87 21.21 -2.86 -14.03
N TYR A 88 20.20 -2.84 -13.17
CA TYR A 88 19.81 -3.97 -12.34
C TYR A 88 18.30 -4.15 -12.38
N LYS A 89 17.85 -5.38 -12.53
CA LYS A 89 16.44 -5.75 -12.49
C LYS A 89 16.14 -6.36 -11.13
N LEU A 90 15.05 -5.93 -10.51
CA LEU A 90 14.47 -6.57 -9.34
C LEU A 90 13.04 -7.01 -9.72
N SER A 91 12.83 -8.32 -9.75
CA SER A 91 11.51 -8.91 -9.88
C SER A 91 10.99 -9.39 -8.53
N ALA A 92 9.67 -9.34 -8.34
CA ALA A 92 8.99 -9.89 -7.18
C ALA A 92 7.77 -10.69 -7.63
N GLN A 93 7.57 -11.88 -7.05
CA GLN A 93 6.37 -12.69 -7.22
C GLN A 93 5.73 -12.90 -5.85
N SER A 94 4.51 -12.38 -5.69
CA SER A 94 3.69 -12.53 -4.49
C SER A 94 2.69 -13.66 -4.65
N ARG A 95 2.60 -14.51 -3.64
CA ARG A 95 1.58 -15.55 -3.53
C ARG A 95 0.82 -15.40 -2.22
N LEU A 96 -0.50 -15.44 -2.30
CA LEU A 96 -1.39 -15.42 -1.15
C LEU A 96 -1.69 -16.85 -0.69
N LYS A 97 -1.63 -17.04 0.61
CA LYS A 97 -2.01 -18.29 1.27
C LYS A 97 -3.53 -18.32 1.42
N GLU A 98 -4.16 -19.29 0.77
CA GLU A 98 -5.59 -19.53 0.95
C GLU A 98 -5.91 -19.93 2.40
N LYS A 99 -7.00 -19.37 2.94
CA LYS A 99 -7.38 -19.59 4.35
C LYS A 99 -7.69 -21.06 4.66
N ASN A 100 -8.32 -21.77 3.73
CA ASN A 100 -8.88 -23.10 3.98
C ASN A 100 -7.93 -24.23 3.58
N SER A 101 -7.28 -24.12 2.42
CA SER A 101 -6.38 -25.15 1.87
C SER A 101 -4.93 -24.94 2.31
N GLY A 102 -4.55 -23.71 2.67
CA GLY A 102 -3.15 -23.32 2.85
C GLY A 102 -2.35 -23.27 1.54
N GLU A 103 -3.00 -23.47 0.40
CA GLU A 103 -2.38 -23.40 -0.93
C GLU A 103 -1.92 -21.98 -1.24
N LEU A 104 -0.81 -21.86 -1.99
CA LEU A 104 -0.28 -20.57 -2.43
C LEU A 104 -0.75 -20.25 -3.84
N LYS A 105 -1.58 -19.21 -3.97
CA LYS A 105 -2.06 -18.70 -5.25
C LYS A 105 -1.30 -17.45 -5.66
N LEU A 106 -0.90 -17.39 -6.93
CA LEU A 106 -0.27 -16.21 -7.52
C LEU A 106 -1.20 -15.00 -7.38
N ASN A 107 -0.68 -13.92 -6.82
CA ASN A 107 -1.44 -12.71 -6.56
C ASN A 107 -0.90 -11.52 -7.35
N THR A 108 0.41 -11.26 -7.26
CA THR A 108 1.04 -10.19 -8.03
C THR A 108 2.42 -10.59 -8.55
N GLU A 109 2.79 -9.96 -9.65
CA GLU A 109 4.15 -9.91 -10.15
C GLU A 109 4.58 -8.45 -10.32
N SER A 110 5.84 -8.17 -10.04
CA SER A 110 6.43 -6.86 -10.19
C SER A 110 7.80 -7.00 -10.83
N GLU A 111 8.13 -6.13 -11.77
CA GLU A 111 9.47 -5.96 -12.29
C GLU A 111 9.87 -4.50 -12.18
N LYS A 112 11.08 -4.25 -11.69
CA LYS A 112 11.63 -2.90 -11.54
C LYS A 112 13.03 -2.88 -12.11
N VAL A 113 13.30 -1.91 -12.97
CA VAL A 113 14.64 -1.69 -13.52
C VAL A 113 15.23 -0.44 -12.88
N TYR A 114 16.42 -0.58 -12.32
CA TYR A 114 17.17 0.50 -11.67
C TYR A 114 18.42 0.82 -12.46
N HIS A 115 18.82 2.09 -12.43
CA HIS A 115 20.12 2.54 -12.93
C HIS A 115 21.04 2.80 -11.73
N LYS A 116 22.33 2.46 -11.84
CA LYS A 116 23.34 2.63 -10.78
C LYS A 116 23.37 4.03 -10.15
N ASN A 117 23.10 5.05 -10.97
CA ASN A 117 23.16 6.47 -10.58
C ASN A 117 21.80 7.07 -10.19
N LYS A 118 20.74 6.25 -10.09
CA LYS A 118 19.39 6.72 -9.75
C LYS A 118 18.88 5.98 -8.51
N SER A 119 18.24 6.72 -7.61
CA SER A 119 17.60 6.14 -6.42
C SER A 119 16.32 5.38 -6.79
N ASP A 120 15.63 5.83 -7.83
CA ASP A 120 14.31 5.36 -8.21
C ASP A 120 14.40 4.48 -9.47
N ALA A 121 13.48 3.51 -9.56
CA ALA A 121 13.35 2.66 -10.74
C ALA A 121 12.97 3.51 -11.97
N VAL A 122 13.62 3.23 -13.10
CA VAL A 122 13.36 3.89 -14.39
C VAL A 122 12.18 3.27 -15.15
N HIS A 123 11.89 2.02 -14.83
CA HIS A 123 10.77 1.25 -15.37
C HIS A 123 10.22 0.37 -14.26
N ILE A 124 8.89 0.33 -14.15
CA ILE A 124 8.16 -0.54 -13.24
C ILE A 124 7.02 -1.18 -14.04
N LEU A 125 6.94 -2.49 -14.00
CA LEU A 125 5.80 -3.28 -14.46
C LEU A 125 5.19 -3.95 -13.22
N ASN A 126 3.90 -3.80 -12.99
CA ASN A 126 3.18 -4.57 -11.99
C ASN A 126 2.00 -5.28 -12.65
N ARG A 127 1.80 -6.54 -12.31
CA ARG A 127 0.65 -7.33 -12.71
C ARG A 127 -0.05 -7.81 -11.45
N ARG A 128 -1.36 -7.61 -11.38
CA ARG A 128 -2.22 -8.22 -10.36
C ARG A 128 -3.12 -9.22 -11.02
N TYR A 129 -3.04 -10.47 -10.57
CA TYR A 129 -3.85 -11.56 -11.08
C TYR A 129 -5.18 -11.58 -10.31
N LEU A 130 -6.26 -11.61 -11.08
CA LEU A 130 -7.62 -11.47 -10.59
C LEU A 130 -8.42 -12.74 -10.92
N LEU A 131 -9.66 -12.80 -10.43
CA LEU A 131 -10.58 -13.88 -10.76
C LEU A 131 -10.92 -13.88 -12.26
N ASP A 132 -11.44 -15.00 -12.74
CA ASP A 132 -11.77 -15.26 -14.15
C ASP A 132 -10.60 -15.11 -15.13
N GLY A 133 -9.36 -15.09 -14.62
CA GLY A 133 -8.16 -14.92 -15.44
C GLY A 133 -7.90 -13.49 -15.87
N LEU A 134 -8.57 -12.50 -15.29
CA LEU A 134 -8.26 -11.09 -15.53
C LEU A 134 -6.90 -10.74 -14.92
N VAL A 135 -6.19 -9.82 -15.57
CA VAL A 135 -4.93 -9.27 -15.05
C VAL A 135 -4.96 -7.76 -15.19
N GLU A 136 -4.75 -7.06 -14.07
CA GLU A 136 -4.49 -5.62 -14.10
C GLU A 136 -2.99 -5.40 -14.29
N GLU A 137 -2.60 -4.81 -15.42
CA GLU A 137 -1.22 -4.45 -15.71
C GLU A 137 -1.01 -2.94 -15.56
N VAL A 138 0.00 -2.57 -14.78
CA VAL A 138 0.40 -1.20 -14.53
C VAL A 138 1.86 -1.03 -14.95
N VAL A 139 2.11 -0.13 -15.89
CA VAL A 139 3.44 0.23 -16.35
C VAL A 139 3.74 1.68 -15.96
N HIS A 140 4.87 1.89 -15.29
CA HIS A 140 5.40 3.22 -15.02
C HIS A 140 6.79 3.36 -15.64
N GLN A 141 6.90 4.23 -16.63
CA GLN A 141 8.14 4.49 -17.36
C GLN A 141 8.22 5.96 -17.75
N ASN A 142 9.39 6.58 -17.57
CA ASN A 142 9.62 7.99 -17.96
C ASN A 142 8.55 8.97 -17.41
N LYS A 143 8.07 8.73 -16.18
CA LYS A 143 6.98 9.50 -15.51
C LYS A 143 5.59 9.33 -16.14
N GLN A 144 5.44 8.48 -17.14
CA GLN A 144 4.14 8.08 -17.67
C GLN A 144 3.66 6.85 -16.90
N TYR A 145 2.38 6.88 -16.55
CA TYR A 145 1.68 5.80 -15.87
C TYR A 145 0.60 5.29 -16.81
N VAL A 146 0.67 4.03 -17.18
CA VAL A 146 -0.30 3.36 -18.03
C VAL A 146 -0.88 2.20 -17.24
N VAL A 147 -2.20 2.09 -17.23
CA VAL A 147 -2.93 0.97 -16.65
C VAL A 147 -3.75 0.32 -17.74
N LYS A 148 -3.87 -1.00 -17.72
CA LYS A 148 -4.74 -1.74 -18.63
C LYS A 148 -5.31 -2.97 -17.95
N CYS A 149 -6.46 -3.41 -18.45
CA CYS A 149 -7.01 -4.70 -18.15
C CYS A 149 -6.71 -5.66 -19.29
N ILE A 150 -6.13 -6.82 -18.99
CA ILE A 150 -5.89 -7.88 -19.96
C ILE A 150 -6.55 -9.19 -19.51
N ASP A 151 -6.84 -10.06 -20.46
CA ASP A 151 -7.28 -11.44 -20.16
C ASP A 151 -6.07 -12.37 -19.93
N LYS A 152 -6.35 -13.65 -19.65
CA LYS A 152 -5.34 -14.68 -19.38
C LYS A 152 -4.49 -15.02 -20.62
N GLU A 153 -4.99 -14.74 -21.81
CA GLU A 153 -4.27 -14.86 -23.09
C GLU A 153 -3.38 -13.63 -23.38
N GLY A 154 -3.56 -12.53 -22.63
CA GLY A 154 -2.82 -11.28 -22.78
C GLY A 154 -3.46 -10.26 -23.72
N ASN A 155 -4.70 -10.49 -24.18
CA ASN A 155 -5.43 -9.52 -25.00
C ASN A 155 -5.88 -8.34 -24.15
N VAL A 156 -5.76 -7.14 -24.70
CA VAL A 156 -6.19 -5.90 -24.00
C VAL A 156 -7.71 -5.78 -24.06
N LEU A 157 -8.35 -5.77 -22.89
CA LEU A 157 -9.79 -5.56 -22.75
C LEU A 157 -10.13 -4.06 -22.67
N ASN A 158 -9.30 -3.27 -21.97
CA ASN A 158 -9.40 -1.81 -21.90
C ASN A 158 -8.09 -1.17 -21.39
N GLU A 159 -7.99 0.16 -21.51
CA GLU A 159 -6.84 0.98 -21.06
C GLU A 159 -7.11 1.80 -19.78
N THR A 160 -8.14 1.44 -19.01
CA THR A 160 -8.50 2.13 -17.75
C THR A 160 -8.28 1.27 -16.51
N GLY A 161 -7.97 -0.02 -16.69
CA GLY A 161 -7.70 -0.98 -15.63
C GLY A 161 -8.88 -1.91 -15.35
N CYS A 162 -8.60 -3.02 -14.69
CA CYS A 162 -9.64 -4.00 -14.34
C CYS A 162 -10.43 -3.54 -13.12
N LEU A 163 -9.79 -2.81 -12.21
CA LEU A 163 -10.33 -2.52 -10.88
C LEU A 163 -11.01 -1.16 -10.80
N ARG A 164 -12.08 -1.09 -10.02
CA ARG A 164 -12.82 0.15 -9.72
C ARG A 164 -11.87 1.26 -9.30
N TYR A 165 -10.90 0.96 -8.43
CA TYR A 165 -9.98 1.99 -7.93
C TYR A 165 -8.87 2.42 -8.88
N SER A 166 -8.67 1.69 -9.98
CA SER A 166 -7.84 2.15 -11.10
C SER A 166 -8.56 3.22 -11.92
N GLN A 167 -9.90 3.14 -11.97
CA GLN A 167 -10.74 4.04 -12.74
C GLN A 167 -11.24 5.24 -11.92
N THR A 168 -11.57 5.02 -10.65
CA THR A 168 -12.15 6.02 -9.75
C THR A 168 -11.38 6.01 -8.42
N PRO A 169 -10.76 7.11 -8.00
CA PRO A 169 -10.02 7.14 -6.74
C PRO A 169 -10.87 6.74 -5.53
N PHE A 170 -10.24 6.07 -4.56
CA PHE A 170 -10.87 5.74 -3.29
C PHE A 170 -11.32 7.03 -2.55
N PRO A 171 -12.50 7.04 -1.88
CA PRO A 171 -12.98 8.21 -1.18
C PRO A 171 -12.10 8.59 0.03
N VAL A 172 -11.26 9.61 -0.15
CA VAL A 172 -10.26 10.04 0.84
C VAL A 172 -10.91 10.50 2.14
N GLU A 173 -12.01 11.25 2.06
CA GLU A 173 -12.72 11.80 3.22
C GLU A 173 -13.19 10.72 4.21
N LYS A 174 -13.57 9.54 3.70
CA LYS A 174 -13.95 8.39 4.53
C LYS A 174 -12.77 7.88 5.36
N THR A 175 -11.58 7.79 4.72
CA THR A 175 -10.35 7.38 5.40
C THR A 175 -9.93 8.41 6.45
N GLU A 176 -10.01 9.70 6.14
CA GLU A 176 -9.65 10.78 7.07
C GLU A 176 -10.57 10.82 8.29
N LYS A 177 -11.89 10.67 8.09
CA LYS A 177 -12.86 10.58 9.19
C LYS A 177 -12.52 9.41 10.12
N PHE A 178 -12.29 8.23 9.56
CA PHE A 178 -11.94 7.04 10.34
C PHE A 178 -10.60 7.22 11.09
N GLN A 179 -9.59 7.78 10.42
CA GLN A 179 -8.30 8.10 11.04
C GLN A 179 -8.45 9.07 12.23
N ASN A 180 -9.23 10.15 12.07
CA ASN A 180 -9.45 11.13 13.13
C ASN A 180 -10.17 10.52 14.34
N ASN A 181 -11.17 9.66 14.08
CA ASN A 181 -11.88 8.93 15.14
C ASN A 181 -10.93 8.03 15.93
N LEU A 182 -10.07 7.27 15.25
CA LEU A 182 -9.06 6.44 15.89
C LEU A 182 -8.08 7.26 16.74
N GLN A 183 -7.53 8.35 16.20
CA GLN A 183 -6.59 9.21 16.94
C GLN A 183 -7.22 9.76 18.22
N LYS A 184 -8.48 10.21 18.15
CA LYS A 184 -9.22 10.73 19.31
C LYS A 184 -9.43 9.65 20.37
N THR A 185 -9.87 8.46 19.97
CA THR A 185 -10.10 7.33 20.90
C THR A 185 -8.80 6.94 21.62
N ILE A 186 -7.70 6.79 20.89
CA ILE A 186 -6.40 6.44 21.47
C ILE A 186 -5.90 7.52 22.43
N THR A 187 -5.97 8.79 22.03
CA THR A 187 -5.52 9.93 22.86
C THR A 187 -6.31 9.99 24.17
N ASN A 188 -7.62 9.75 24.12
CA ASN A 188 -8.48 9.73 25.30
C ASN A 188 -8.15 8.55 26.24
N LEU A 189 -7.92 7.36 25.67
CA LEU A 189 -7.57 6.17 26.45
C LEU A 189 -6.26 6.38 27.23
N VAL A 190 -5.22 6.86 26.56
CA VAL A 190 -3.90 7.04 27.17
C VAL A 190 -3.91 8.16 28.19
N SER A 191 -4.60 9.27 27.91
CA SER A 191 -4.77 10.38 28.86
C SER A 191 -5.45 9.92 30.16
N LYS A 192 -6.51 9.11 30.08
CA LYS A 192 -7.23 8.60 31.25
C LYS A 192 -6.40 7.63 32.10
N SER A 193 -5.54 6.84 31.47
CA SER A 193 -4.73 5.82 32.11
C SER A 193 -3.35 6.32 32.58
N LYS A 194 -3.05 7.63 32.41
CA LYS A 194 -1.72 8.23 32.66
C LYS A 194 -0.57 7.46 31.98
N GLY A 195 -0.87 6.82 30.85
CA GLY A 195 0.10 6.07 30.07
C GLY A 195 0.99 6.97 29.22
N ARG A 196 1.93 6.35 28.50
CA ARG A 196 2.73 7.04 27.48
C ARG A 196 2.20 6.68 26.09
N LEU A 197 1.89 7.71 25.31
CA LEU A 197 1.54 7.54 23.90
C LEU A 197 2.76 7.01 23.13
N PRO A 198 2.61 5.97 22.30
CA PRO A 198 3.65 5.64 21.34
C PRO A 198 3.78 6.82 20.37
N ARG A 199 4.99 7.07 19.87
CA ARG A 199 5.23 8.14 18.89
C ARG A 199 4.38 7.95 17.62
N TYR A 200 4.13 6.71 17.23
CA TYR A 200 3.27 6.35 16.11
C TYR A 200 2.61 4.99 16.33
N ILE A 201 1.56 4.72 15.56
CA ILE A 201 1.01 3.38 15.34
C ILE A 201 0.70 3.30 13.84
N ILE A 202 1.16 2.27 13.15
CA ILE A 202 0.75 2.03 11.75
C ILE A 202 -0.27 0.90 11.77
N LEU A 203 -1.45 1.15 11.21
CA LEU A 203 -2.50 0.17 11.07
C LEU A 203 -2.53 -0.29 9.62
N ALA A 204 -2.51 -1.59 9.39
CA ALA A 204 -2.93 -2.20 8.14
C ALA A 204 -4.29 -2.85 8.37
N ILE A 205 -5.32 -2.28 7.75
CA ILE A 205 -6.71 -2.71 7.91
C ILE A 205 -7.17 -3.27 6.59
N GLU A 206 -7.49 -4.55 6.56
CA GLU A 206 -8.01 -5.23 5.38
C GLU A 206 -9.52 -5.44 5.55
N ALA A 207 -10.29 -4.96 4.57
CA ALA A 207 -11.68 -5.32 4.41
C ALA A 207 -11.75 -6.71 3.74
N ASP A 208 -12.22 -7.71 4.48
CA ASP A 208 -12.34 -9.08 3.96
C ASP A 208 -13.74 -9.32 3.38
N TYR A 209 -13.82 -9.48 2.07
CA TYR A 209 -15.10 -9.60 1.38
C TYR A 209 -15.82 -10.91 1.71
N GLU A 210 -15.07 -12.01 1.79
CA GLU A 210 -15.65 -13.32 2.03
C GLU A 210 -16.29 -13.43 3.43
N SER A 211 -15.56 -13.04 4.48
CA SER A 211 -16.04 -13.15 5.86
C SER A 211 -16.84 -11.94 6.35
N GLN A 212 -16.87 -10.85 5.56
CA GLN A 212 -17.49 -9.57 5.94
C GLN A 212 -16.96 -9.06 7.29
N ARG A 213 -15.63 -9.12 7.46
CA ARG A 213 -14.94 -8.69 8.68
C ARG A 213 -13.73 -7.82 8.36
N TRP A 214 -13.36 -7.01 9.33
CA TRP A 214 -12.10 -6.29 9.32
C TRP A 214 -10.97 -7.17 9.84
N ASN A 215 -9.91 -7.30 9.06
CA ASN A 215 -8.64 -7.86 9.51
C ASN A 215 -7.69 -6.72 9.89
N LEU A 216 -7.10 -6.80 11.09
CA LEU A 216 -6.22 -5.77 11.62
C LEU A 216 -4.82 -6.33 11.83
N ALA A 217 -3.82 -5.63 11.30
CA ALA A 217 -2.44 -5.77 11.72
C ALA A 217 -1.89 -4.41 12.17
N LEU A 218 -0.99 -4.44 13.16
CA LEU A 218 -0.47 -3.26 13.84
C LEU A 218 1.05 -3.29 13.87
N ASP A 219 1.67 -2.14 13.62
CA ASP A 219 3.10 -1.90 13.85
C ASP A 219 3.28 -0.75 14.85
N PHE A 220 4.15 -0.98 15.84
CA PHE A 220 4.50 -0.05 16.90
C PHE A 220 6.00 0.26 16.83
N PRO A 221 6.46 1.39 17.42
CA PRO A 221 7.89 1.67 17.58
C PRO A 221 8.59 0.51 18.31
N LYS A 222 9.81 0.16 17.89
CA LYS A 222 10.60 -0.92 18.52
C LYS A 222 10.82 -0.68 20.02
N GLU A 223 10.93 0.58 20.40
CA GLU A 223 11.08 1.04 21.79
C GLU A 223 9.78 0.94 22.61
N TYR A 224 8.64 0.65 21.99
CA TYR A 224 7.36 0.51 22.68
C TYR A 224 7.22 -0.89 23.26
N LYS A 225 6.93 -0.98 24.56
CA LYS A 225 6.84 -2.26 25.27
C LYS A 225 5.59 -3.04 24.85
N LEU A 226 5.77 -3.94 23.88
CA LEU A 226 4.75 -4.91 23.46
C LEU A 226 4.38 -5.84 24.63
N GLY A 227 3.11 -6.23 24.69
CA GLY A 227 2.58 -7.11 25.74
C GLY A 227 2.38 -6.44 27.11
N SER A 228 2.57 -5.12 27.22
CA SER A 228 2.13 -4.35 28.39
C SER A 228 0.61 -4.17 28.43
N ASP A 229 0.04 -3.90 29.61
CA ASP A 229 -1.39 -3.59 29.76
C ASP A 229 -1.82 -2.39 28.90
N MET A 230 -0.95 -1.40 28.75
CA MET A 230 -1.18 -0.25 27.87
C MET A 230 -1.25 -0.67 26.41
N HIS A 231 -0.31 -1.50 25.95
CA HIS A 231 -0.34 -2.05 24.60
C HIS A 231 -1.63 -2.82 24.36
N THR A 232 -2.02 -3.71 25.27
CA THR A 232 -3.27 -4.49 25.17
C THR A 232 -4.50 -3.59 25.13
N SER A 233 -4.54 -2.55 25.96
CA SER A 233 -5.65 -1.58 26.00
C SER A 233 -5.76 -0.80 24.68
N LEU A 234 -4.63 -0.40 24.10
CA LEU A 234 -4.59 0.28 22.79
C LEU A 234 -5.11 -0.62 21.67
N VAL A 235 -4.65 -1.87 21.62
CA VAL A 235 -5.11 -2.85 20.63
C VAL A 235 -6.62 -3.07 20.77
N ALA A 236 -7.12 -3.25 21.99
CA ALA A 236 -8.55 -3.43 22.26
C ALA A 236 -9.38 -2.21 21.84
N ALA A 237 -8.90 -0.99 22.12
CA ALA A 237 -9.59 0.23 21.72
C ALA A 237 -9.63 0.42 20.19
N ILE A 238 -8.54 0.11 19.49
CA ILE A 238 -8.49 0.14 18.02
C ILE A 238 -9.46 -0.90 17.44
N ALA A 239 -9.40 -2.13 17.94
CA ALA A 239 -10.29 -3.21 17.49
C ALA A 239 -11.76 -2.86 17.75
N HIS A 240 -12.08 -2.22 18.88
CA HIS A 240 -13.44 -1.78 19.17
C HIS A 240 -13.95 -0.72 18.18
N VAL A 241 -13.13 0.30 17.86
CA VAL A 241 -13.50 1.31 16.85
C VAL A 241 -13.72 0.66 15.49
N LEU A 242 -12.83 -0.25 15.11
CA LEU A 242 -12.90 -0.95 13.83
C LEU A 242 -14.12 -1.87 13.73
N ASN A 243 -14.45 -2.61 14.79
CA ASN A 243 -15.62 -3.49 14.84
C ASN A 243 -16.96 -2.72 14.83
N ASN A 244 -16.95 -1.45 15.24
CA ASN A 244 -18.13 -0.58 15.14
C ASN A 244 -18.24 0.11 13.77
N GLU A 245 -17.19 0.07 12.94
CA GLU A 245 -17.24 0.60 11.58
C GLU A 245 -17.89 -0.45 10.66
N LYS A 246 -19.04 -0.10 10.08
CA LYS A 246 -19.74 -1.01 9.16
C LYS A 246 -18.96 -1.15 7.86
N LEU A 247 -18.78 -2.40 7.40
CA LEU A 247 -18.29 -2.67 6.05
C LEU A 247 -19.34 -2.27 5.00
N GLU A 248 -19.03 -1.20 4.29
CA GLU A 248 -19.75 -0.73 3.10
C GLU A 248 -19.05 -1.17 1.80
N GLU A 249 -19.76 -1.16 0.66
CA GLU A 249 -19.26 -1.67 -0.62
C GLU A 249 -17.96 -0.98 -1.09
N TYR A 250 -17.77 0.31 -0.78
CA TYR A 250 -16.53 1.02 -1.13
C TYR A 250 -15.31 0.55 -0.33
N HIS A 251 -15.43 -0.38 0.62
CA HIS A 251 -14.26 -0.91 1.29
C HIS A 251 -13.58 -2.04 0.52
N PHE A 252 -14.28 -2.67 -0.42
CA PHE A 252 -13.76 -3.73 -1.28
C PHE A 252 -13.27 -3.14 -2.59
N ASP A 253 -12.38 -3.81 -3.33
CA ASP A 253 -12.21 -3.49 -4.75
C ASP A 253 -13.22 -4.29 -5.58
N LYS A 254 -13.48 -3.86 -6.81
CA LYS A 254 -14.39 -4.56 -7.72
C LYS A 254 -13.83 -4.56 -9.12
N ASP A 255 -13.81 -5.70 -9.79
CA ASP A 255 -13.37 -5.77 -11.18
C ASP A 255 -14.51 -5.46 -12.19
N ILE A 256 -14.14 -5.42 -13.47
CA ILE A 256 -15.07 -5.22 -14.60
C ILE A 256 -16.14 -6.33 -14.73
N ASN A 257 -15.90 -7.53 -14.19
CA ASN A 257 -16.86 -8.63 -14.18
C ASN A 257 -17.77 -8.59 -12.95
N GLY A 258 -17.48 -7.70 -12.00
CA GLY A 258 -18.24 -7.53 -10.77
C GLY A 258 -17.75 -8.39 -9.60
N ASN A 259 -16.61 -9.07 -9.72
CA ASN A 259 -16.01 -9.80 -8.61
C ASN A 259 -15.39 -8.82 -7.60
N TYR A 260 -15.48 -9.15 -6.32
CA TYR A 260 -14.95 -8.32 -5.24
C TYR A 260 -13.61 -8.84 -4.72
N TYR A 261 -12.75 -7.90 -4.34
CA TYR A 261 -11.42 -8.19 -3.80
C TYR A 261 -11.22 -7.52 -2.46
N ASN A 262 -10.48 -8.19 -1.60
CA ASN A 262 -9.98 -7.58 -0.38
C ASN A 262 -9.16 -6.32 -0.70
N ARG A 263 -9.29 -5.31 0.15
CA ARG A 263 -8.50 -4.08 0.06
C ARG A 263 -7.87 -3.78 1.41
N THR A 264 -6.55 -3.61 1.41
CA THR A 264 -5.80 -3.18 2.59
C THR A 264 -5.61 -1.67 2.57
N MET A 265 -5.90 -1.03 3.70
CA MET A 265 -5.70 0.37 3.97
C MET A 265 -4.60 0.55 5.02
N PHE A 266 -3.61 1.39 4.71
CA PHE A 266 -2.58 1.77 5.66
C PHE A 266 -2.92 3.11 6.29
N ILE A 267 -3.19 3.09 7.59
CA ILE A 267 -3.58 4.27 8.35
C ILE A 267 -2.48 4.62 9.35
N PRO A 268 -1.65 5.64 9.05
CA PRO A 268 -0.64 6.10 9.97
C PRO A 268 -1.28 6.96 11.06
N LEU A 269 -1.09 6.58 12.31
CA LEU A 269 -1.41 7.42 13.47
C LEU A 269 -0.13 7.97 14.04
N SER A 270 -0.13 9.26 14.36
CA SER A 270 1.04 9.94 14.91
C SER A 270 0.60 10.78 16.07
N PHE A 271 1.33 10.66 17.17
CA PHE A 271 1.03 11.30 18.43
C PHE A 271 2.20 12.22 18.76
N ARG A 272 1.89 13.45 19.16
CA ARG A 272 2.89 14.43 19.60
C ARG A 272 3.13 14.28 21.09
#